data_AF-A0AA43GY19-F1
#
_entry.id   AF-A0AA43GY19-F1
#
_cell.length_a   1.000
_cell.length_b   1.000
_cell.length_c   1.000
_cell.angle_alpha   90.00
_cell.angle_beta   90.00
_cell.angle_gamma   90.00
#
_symmetry.space_group_name_H-M   'P 1'
#
loop_
_entity.id
_entity.type
_entity.pdbx_description
1 polymer ?
#
loop_
_entity_poly.entity_id
_entity_poly.type
_entity_poly.pdbx_seq_one_letter_code
_entity_poly.pdbx_strand_id
1 'polypeptide(L)'
;MNERCYFLTKLFPKDELCAMVQQIRRSAVSIPANIAEGYGGRYKGEDVRFLNIAQGSVNELENHLILSEHVGLCTEKNNDS
;
A
#
# COMPACT_ATOMS: atom_id res chain seq x y z
N MET A 1 0.01 6.88 -19.07
CA MET A 1 0.42 7.79 -17.97
C MET A 1 1.48 7.13 -17.07
N ASN A 2 1.33 5.87 -16.68
CA ASN A 2 2.21 5.17 -15.73
C ASN A 2 3.69 4.96 -16.15
N GLU A 3 3.98 4.66 -17.42
CA GLU A 3 5.37 4.34 -17.84
C GLU A 3 6.34 5.52 -17.79
N ARG A 4 5.87 6.75 -18.04
CA ARG A 4 6.73 7.95 -18.00
C ARG A 4 7.16 8.30 -16.58
N CYS A 5 6.28 8.15 -15.60
CA CYS A 5 6.62 8.34 -14.18
C CYS A 5 7.68 7.34 -13.73
N TYR A 6 7.57 6.08 -14.16
CA TYR A 6 8.54 5.04 -13.86
C TYR A 6 9.97 5.39 -14.32
N PHE A 7 10.14 5.85 -15.57
CA PHE A 7 11.46 6.23 -16.08
C PHE A 7 12.07 7.41 -15.31
N LEU A 8 11.25 8.35 -14.86
CA LEU A 8 11.69 9.46 -14.00
C LEU A 8 12.13 8.97 -12.62
N THR A 9 11.41 8.01 -12.03
CA THR A 9 11.75 7.45 -10.72
C THR A 9 13.03 6.62 -10.70
N LYS A 10 13.56 6.17 -11.84
CA LYS A 10 14.88 5.51 -11.91
C LYS A 10 16.06 6.43 -11.58
N LEU A 11 15.84 7.75 -11.65
CA LEU A 11 16.83 8.76 -11.29
C LEU A 11 16.72 9.14 -9.80
N PHE A 12 15.77 8.56 -9.06
CA PHE A 12 15.49 8.99 -7.71
C PHE A 12 16.55 8.44 -6.73
N PRO A 13 16.95 9.25 -5.74
CA PRO A 13 17.86 8.80 -4.69
C PRO A 13 17.29 7.62 -3.89
N LYS A 14 18.16 6.88 -3.20
CA LYS A 14 17.76 5.78 -2.28
C LYS A 14 16.73 6.19 -1.21
N ASP A 15 16.58 7.48 -0.95
CA ASP A 15 15.61 8.02 0.01
C ASP A 15 14.15 7.89 -0.47
N GLU A 16 13.90 7.89 -1.78
CA GLU A 16 12.56 7.68 -2.36
C GLU A 16 12.11 6.21 -2.26
N LEU A 17 13.09 5.32 -2.20
CA LEU A 17 12.94 3.90 -1.88
C LEU A 17 12.42 3.74 -0.43
N CYS A 18 12.97 4.51 0.50
CA CYS A 18 12.46 4.61 1.87
C CYS A 18 11.05 5.22 1.93
N ALA A 19 10.73 6.16 1.04
CA ALA A 19 9.37 6.72 0.95
C ALA A 19 8.35 5.66 0.51
N MET A 20 8.66 4.84 -0.50
CA MET A 20 7.78 3.76 -0.96
C MET A 20 7.54 2.70 0.13
N VAL A 21 8.59 2.30 0.85
CA VAL A 21 8.46 1.38 2.00
C VAL A 21 7.57 1.97 3.10
N GLN A 22 7.66 3.28 3.36
CA GLN A 22 6.78 3.96 4.31
C GLN A 22 5.32 3.96 3.85
N GLN A 23 5.04 4.17 2.57
CA GLN A 23 3.68 4.11 2.03
C GLN A 23 3.09 2.71 2.16
N ILE A 24 3.84 1.66 1.79
CA ILE A 24 3.44 0.25 1.95
C ILE A 24 3.07 -0.05 3.41
N ARG A 25 3.93 0.33 4.36
CA ARG A 25 3.67 0.11 5.80
C ARG A 25 2.43 0.85 6.27
N ARG A 26 2.24 2.10 5.83
CA ARG A 26 1.06 2.91 6.20
C ARG A 26 -0.23 2.30 5.67
N SER A 27 -0.29 1.95 4.39
CA SER A 27 -1.49 1.32 3.80
C SER A 27 -1.79 -0.03 4.47
N ALA A 28 -0.77 -0.85 4.74
CA ALA A 28 -0.95 -2.14 5.42
C ALA A 28 -1.49 -2.01 6.86
N VAL A 29 -1.00 -1.04 7.66
CA VAL A 29 -1.49 -0.81 9.04
C VAL A 29 -2.88 -0.16 9.04
N SER A 30 -3.19 0.65 8.03
CA SER A 30 -4.48 1.34 7.87
C SER A 30 -5.65 0.37 7.67
N ILE A 31 -5.45 -0.76 6.98
CA ILE A 31 -6.51 -1.74 6.70
C ILE A 31 -7.15 -2.29 7.98
N PRO A 32 -6.42 -2.98 8.88
CA PRO A 32 -7.02 -3.53 10.10
C PRO A 32 -7.48 -2.43 11.07
N ALA A 33 -6.83 -1.27 11.09
CA ALA A 33 -7.24 -0.14 11.92
C ALA A 33 -8.65 0.36 11.54
N ASN A 34 -8.89 0.60 10.24
CA ASN A 34 -10.21 1.02 9.76
C ASN A 34 -11.27 -0.08 9.97
N ILE A 35 -10.92 -1.36 9.77
CA ILE A 35 -11.87 -2.46 10.05
C ILE A 35 -12.26 -2.47 11.53
N ALA A 36 -11.31 -2.33 12.45
CA ALA A 36 -11.56 -2.31 13.89
C ALA A 36 -12.38 -1.08 14.32
N GLU A 37 -12.10 0.10 13.77
CA GLU A 37 -12.86 1.32 14.01
C GLU A 37 -14.32 1.18 13.53
N GLY A 38 -14.51 0.59 12.34
CA GLY A 38 -15.84 0.27 11.82
C GLY A 38 -16.61 -0.74 12.67
N TYR A 39 -15.92 -1.72 13.26
CA TYR A 39 -16.57 -2.72 14.12
C TYR A 39 -16.97 -2.16 15.50
N GLY A 40 -16.35 -1.06 15.94
CA GLY A 40 -16.63 -0.38 17.21
C GLY A 40 -17.72 0.69 17.14
N GLY A 41 -18.30 0.93 15.95
CA GLY A 41 -19.27 1.99 15.69
C GLY A 41 -20.56 1.86 16.51
N ARG A 42 -21.00 2.97 17.13
CA ARG A 42 -22.24 3.01 17.94
C ARG A 42 -23.51 3.12 17.08
N TYR A 43 -23.39 3.41 15.78
CA TYR A 43 -24.51 3.67 14.89
C TYR A 43 -24.43 2.85 13.60
N LYS A 44 -25.56 2.23 13.23
CA LYS A 44 -25.70 1.49 11.96
C LYS A 44 -25.38 2.41 10.77
N GLY A 45 -24.30 2.11 10.05
CA GLY A 45 -23.90 2.78 8.80
C GLY A 45 -22.49 3.38 8.79
N GLU A 46 -21.86 3.57 9.95
CA GLU A 46 -20.46 3.99 10.02
C GLU A 46 -19.52 2.88 9.52
N ASP A 47 -19.88 1.63 9.76
CA ASP A 47 -19.14 0.43 9.37
C ASP A 47 -18.84 0.40 7.86
N VAL A 48 -19.82 0.76 7.03
CA VAL A 48 -19.67 0.76 5.56
C VAL A 48 -18.63 1.79 5.12
N ARG A 49 -18.60 2.97 5.75
CA ARG A 49 -17.59 4.00 5.45
C ARG A 49 -16.19 3.49 5.78
N PHE A 50 -16.01 2.88 6.95
CA PHE A 50 -14.71 2.36 7.37
C PHE A 50 -14.24 1.18 6.50
N LEU A 51 -15.16 0.30 6.09
CA LEU A 51 -14.86 -0.77 5.12
C LEU A 51 -14.45 -0.21 3.76
N ASN A 52 -15.09 0.86 3.27
CA ASN A 52 -14.69 1.53 2.03
C ASN A 52 -13.28 2.14 2.14
N ILE A 53 -12.92 2.72 3.29
CA ILE A 53 -11.56 3.25 3.53
C ILE A 53 -10.54 2.11 3.58
N ALA A 54 -10.85 1.01 4.26
CA ALA A 54 -10.01 -0.19 4.31
C ALA A 54 -9.79 -0.76 2.90
N GLN A 55 -10.83 -0.84 2.08
CA GLN A 55 -10.74 -1.27 0.68
C GLN A 55 -9.84 -0.33 -0.16
N GLY A 56 -9.96 0.98 0.04
CA GLY A 56 -9.05 1.95 -0.59
C GLY A 56 -7.59 1.70 -0.21
N SER A 57 -7.33 1.39 1.06
CA SER A 57 -5.98 1.06 1.56
C SER A 57 -5.44 -0.25 0.99
N VAL A 58 -6.30 -1.26 0.75
CA VAL A 58 -5.93 -2.51 0.04
C VAL A 58 -5.50 -2.20 -1.39
N ASN A 59 -6.29 -1.45 -2.14
CA ASN A 59 -5.98 -1.13 -3.54
C ASN A 59 -4.68 -0.32 -3.67
N GLU A 60 -4.43 0.60 -2.73
CA GLU A 60 -3.19 1.37 -2.67
C GLU A 60 -1.98 0.48 -2.34
N LEU A 61 -2.13 -0.43 -1.37
CA LEU A 61 -1.09 -1.39 -1.02
C LEU A 61 -0.73 -2.29 -2.20
N GLU A 62 -1.73 -2.84 -2.90
CA GLU A 62 -1.54 -3.70 -4.08
C GLU A 62 -0.77 -2.95 -5.19
N ASN A 63 -1.18 -1.72 -5.50
CA ASN A 63 -0.48 -0.88 -6.48
C ASN A 63 0.98 -0.62 -6.08
N HIS A 64 1.25 -0.30 -4.81
CA HIS A 64 2.62 -0.09 -4.34
C HIS A 64 3.45 -1.37 -4.40
N LEU A 65 2.88 -2.54 -4.10
CA LEU A 65 3.57 -3.82 -4.21
C LEU A 65 3.92 -4.17 -5.66
N ILE A 66 2.97 -4.07 -6.59
CA ILE A 66 3.20 -4.28 -8.03
C ILE A 66 4.27 -3.30 -8.54
N LEU A 67 4.19 -2.03 -8.15
CA LEU A 67 5.20 -1.06 -8.53
C LEU A 67 6.57 -1.45 -7.97
N SER A 68 6.66 -1.84 -6.70
CA SER A 68 7.90 -2.24 -6.03
C SER A 68 8.58 -3.45 -6.68
N GLU A 69 7.80 -4.39 -7.21
CA GLU A 69 8.29 -5.52 -7.99
C GLU A 69 8.82 -5.05 -9.35
N HIS A 70 8.05 -4.23 -10.09
CA HIS A 70 8.46 -3.69 -11.39
C HIS A 70 9.72 -2.79 -11.33
N VAL A 71 9.94 -2.10 -10.22
CA VAL A 71 11.17 -1.31 -10.01
C VAL A 71 12.31 -2.13 -9.39
N GLY A 72 12.11 -3.42 -9.12
CA GLY A 72 13.13 -4.34 -8.59
C GLY A 72 13.53 -4.05 -7.15
N LEU A 73 12.66 -3.40 -6.37
CA LEU A 73 12.91 -3.11 -4.95
C LEU A 73 12.58 -4.29 -4.05
N CYS A 74 11.63 -5.12 -4.48
CA CYS A 74 11.31 -6.39 -3.86
C CYS A 74 11.56 -7.47 -4.92
N THR A 75 12.61 -8.25 -4.72
CA THR A 75 12.73 -9.56 -5.36
C THR A 75 12.27 -10.57 -4.31
N GLU A 76 11.31 -11.42 -4.65
CA GLU A 76 11.11 -12.64 -3.86
C GLU A 76 12.45 -13.37 -3.87
N LYS A 77 13.14 -13.38 -2.72
CA LYS A 77 14.07 -14.47 -2.46
C LYS A 77 13.18 -15.69 -2.25
N ASN A 78 12.95 -16.44 -3.33
CA ASN A 78 12.51 -17.81 -3.21
C ASN A 78 13.57 -18.51 -2.34
N ASN A 79 13.25 -18.72 -1.07
CA ASN A 79 13.94 -19.70 -0.24
C ASN A 79 13.47 -21.08 -0.73
N ASP A 80 13.86 -21.43 -1.95
CA ASP A 80 13.85 -22.82 -2.40
C ASP A 80 15.05 -23.48 -1.73
N SER A 81 14.81 -24.06 -0.55
CA SER A 81 15.68 -25.03 0.11
C SER A 81 14.95 -26.36 0.21
#